data_AF-A0ABD1ITK6-F1
#
_entry.id   AF-A0ABD1ITK6-F1
#
_cell.length_a   1.000
_cell.length_b   1.000
_cell.length_c   1.000
_cell.angle_alpha   90.00
_cell.angle_beta   90.00
_cell.angle_gamma   90.00
#
_symmetry.space_group_name_H-M   'P 1'
#
loop_
_entity.id
_entity.type
_entity.pdbx_description
1 polymer ?
#
loop_
_entity_poly.entity_id
_entity_poly.type
_entity_poly.pdbx_seq_one_letter_code
_entity_poly.pdbx_strand_id
1 'polypeptide(L)'
;MPSPWRLLPRSVRQLGLHRLVAALIVFCLVSMAYLAYHVSSTPKIKEPPPLPLGDCSAPLPLLLGGLGGGGGIGVGSILRGAAGGGFFPSQGNRRRVGGGGGGGGGARGSETWRTEPVVLVLVESIYSQLGQEIAAILEAGRFRYRTEMAPGRGDLPSLAVRGRGRYALVVYENLLKYVNLDTWNRALLDKYCQDYGVGIIGFYRAGENSPPSAQLRGFPLFLRSNLALRDYRVNPVAPLLYVTRPGQMDPGPLPGEDWTVFLSNHTTYEPVLVASPRPPAPPPPPPPPQASLDVGGLASQAHYPLQQRPLLATVIQDLGLHDGIQRVLFGGSLSFWLHKLVFVDAVAFLTGGRLSLSLERHLLVDVDDIFVGKEGTRMKVSDVEALLHTQNKLRNLVPNFTFNLGFSGKFFHTGTDEEDLGDDTLLRHRKEFWWFPHMWNHMQPHLFHNVSVLAEQMRLNKQFAQEHGIPTDMGYAVARTTLGSTPCTASCMRPGSPSGASR
;
A
#
# COMPACT_ATOMS: atom_id res chain seq x y z
N MET A 1 0.92 -63.24 7.11
CA MET A 1 0.20 -63.53 5.85
C MET A 1 0.16 -62.26 5.00
N PRO A 2 0.57 -62.27 3.72
CA PRO A 2 0.42 -61.09 2.86
C PRO A 2 -1.06 -60.85 2.53
N SER A 3 -1.48 -59.59 2.47
CA SER A 3 -2.86 -59.21 2.12
C SER A 3 -3.28 -59.85 0.78
N PRO A 4 -4.50 -60.39 0.64
CA PRO A 4 -4.97 -61.08 -0.58
C PRO A 4 -4.87 -60.21 -1.84
N TRP A 5 -4.85 -58.89 -1.68
CA TRP A 5 -4.62 -57.90 -2.74
C TRP A 5 -3.29 -58.05 -3.50
N ARG A 6 -2.27 -58.67 -2.90
CA ARG A 6 -0.94 -58.82 -3.53
C ARG A 6 -0.85 -60.00 -4.52
N LEU A 7 -1.87 -60.85 -4.62
CA LEU A 7 -1.90 -62.02 -5.51
C LEU A 7 -2.52 -61.75 -6.91
N LEU A 8 -3.14 -60.58 -7.10
CA LEU A 8 -3.76 -60.23 -8.39
C LEU A 8 -2.74 -59.72 -9.42
N PRO A 9 -2.85 -60.12 -10.72
CA PRO A 9 -1.99 -59.63 -11.81
C PRO A 9 -1.98 -58.09 -11.90
N ARG A 10 -0.83 -57.49 -12.20
CA ARG A 10 -0.65 -56.02 -12.30
C ARG A 10 -1.65 -55.36 -13.26
N SER A 11 -2.01 -56.04 -14.35
CA SER A 11 -2.99 -55.59 -15.34
C SER A 11 -4.40 -55.41 -14.76
N VAL A 12 -4.83 -56.27 -13.84
CA VAL A 12 -6.15 -56.19 -13.19
C VAL A 12 -6.20 -55.03 -12.18
N ARG A 13 -5.08 -54.75 -11.50
CA ARG A 13 -4.98 -53.59 -10.59
C ARG A 13 -5.00 -52.26 -11.34
N GLN A 14 -4.33 -52.20 -12.48
CA GLN A 14 -4.27 -51.01 -13.32
C GLN A 14 -5.65 -50.71 -13.93
N LEU A 15 -6.39 -51.75 -14.34
CA LEU A 15 -7.78 -51.61 -14.83
C LEU A 15 -8.74 -51.11 -13.74
N GLY A 16 -8.57 -51.58 -12.49
CA GLY A 16 -9.33 -51.10 -11.33
C GLY A 16 -9.06 -49.63 -11.02
N LEU A 17 -7.79 -49.21 -11.08
CA LEU A 17 -7.38 -47.81 -10.89
C LEU A 17 -7.94 -46.90 -11.99
N HIS A 18 -7.87 -47.32 -13.25
CA HIS A 18 -8.43 -46.54 -14.37
C HIS A 18 -9.94 -46.36 -14.27
N ARG A 19 -10.68 -47.39 -13.82
CA ARG A 19 -12.12 -47.28 -13.56
C ARG A 19 -12.44 -46.33 -12.42
N LEU A 20 -11.63 -46.33 -11.36
CA LEU A 20 -11.82 -45.44 -10.22
C LEU A 20 -11.51 -43.98 -10.57
N VAL A 21 -10.45 -43.74 -11.36
CA VAL A 21 -10.10 -42.42 -11.90
C VAL A 21 -11.20 -41.92 -12.85
N ALA A 22 -11.72 -42.77 -13.74
CA ALA A 22 -12.83 -42.40 -14.62
C ALA A 22 -14.10 -42.05 -13.84
N ALA A 23 -14.43 -42.82 -12.79
CA ALA A 23 -15.56 -42.52 -11.92
C ALA A 23 -15.39 -41.19 -11.17
N LEU A 24 -14.17 -40.89 -10.71
CA LEU A 24 -13.85 -39.62 -10.05
C LEU A 24 -14.00 -38.43 -11.01
N ILE A 25 -13.52 -38.57 -12.25
CA ILE A 25 -13.67 -37.52 -13.28
C ILE A 25 -15.15 -37.26 -13.59
N VAL A 26 -15.96 -38.31 -13.75
CA VAL A 26 -17.41 -38.18 -13.98
C VAL A 26 -18.10 -37.50 -12.79
N PHE A 27 -17.76 -37.90 -11.56
CA PHE A 27 -18.30 -37.26 -10.35
C PHE A 27 -17.97 -35.77 -10.28
N CYS A 28 -16.72 -35.38 -10.56
CA CYS A 28 -16.31 -33.98 -10.59
C CYS A 28 -17.06 -33.18 -11.66
N LEU A 29 -17.23 -33.74 -12.88
CA LEU A 29 -17.95 -33.07 -13.96
C LEU A 29 -19.44 -32.88 -13.63
N VAL A 30 -20.09 -33.89 -13.04
CA VAL A 30 -21.49 -33.81 -12.60
C VAL A 30 -21.65 -32.78 -11.47
N SER A 31 -20.71 -32.76 -10.51
CA SER A 31 -20.73 -31.78 -9.41
C SER A 31 -20.54 -30.34 -9.91
N MET A 32 -19.64 -30.12 -10.87
CA MET A 32 -19.44 -28.83 -11.52
C MET A 32 -20.67 -28.38 -12.32
N ALA A 33 -21.32 -29.30 -13.04
CA ALA A 33 -22.55 -29.01 -13.79
C ALA A 33 -23.72 -28.67 -12.83
N TYR A 34 -23.83 -29.39 -11.71
CA TYR A 34 -24.83 -29.11 -10.67
C TYR A 34 -24.62 -27.73 -10.02
N LEU A 35 -23.37 -27.38 -9.71
CA LEU A 35 -23.03 -26.07 -9.17
C LEU A 35 -23.31 -24.95 -10.19
N ALA A 36 -22.93 -25.15 -11.45
CA ALA A 36 -23.22 -24.20 -12.53
C ALA A 36 -24.72 -24.01 -12.74
N TYR A 37 -25.51 -25.08 -12.64
CA TYR A 37 -26.97 -25.00 -12.69
C TYR A 37 -27.52 -24.14 -11.54
N HIS A 38 -27.11 -24.36 -10.30
CA HIS A 38 -27.59 -23.57 -9.15
C HIS A 38 -27.14 -22.10 -9.19
N VAL A 39 -25.93 -21.82 -9.66
CA VAL A 39 -25.42 -20.45 -9.83
C VAL A 39 -26.10 -19.70 -10.99
N SER A 40 -26.59 -20.42 -12.00
CA SER A 40 -27.30 -19.82 -13.14
C SER A 40 -28.81 -19.73 -12.96
N SER A 41 -29.41 -20.60 -12.12
CA SER A 41 -30.84 -20.63 -11.84
C SER A 41 -31.25 -19.86 -10.58
N THR A 42 -30.29 -19.38 -9.78
CA THR A 42 -30.58 -18.39 -8.72
C THR A 42 -30.89 -17.03 -9.36
N PRO A 43 -32.03 -16.39 -9.02
CA PRO A 43 -32.38 -15.10 -9.59
C PRO A 43 -31.35 -14.06 -9.14
N LYS A 44 -30.48 -13.65 -10.07
CA LYS A 44 -29.59 -12.52 -9.88
C LYS A 44 -30.44 -11.26 -9.76
N ILE A 45 -30.33 -10.55 -8.64
CA ILE A 45 -30.83 -9.17 -8.50
C ILE A 45 -30.22 -8.39 -9.65
N LYS A 46 -31.02 -8.09 -10.67
CA LYS A 46 -30.53 -7.54 -11.94
C LYS A 46 -30.48 -6.01 -11.97
N GLU A 47 -30.90 -5.34 -10.90
CA GLU A 47 -30.86 -3.88 -10.82
C GLU A 47 -30.52 -3.46 -9.38
N PRO A 48 -29.51 -2.58 -9.17
CA PRO A 48 -29.41 -1.86 -7.91
C PRO A 48 -30.68 -1.01 -7.73
N PRO A 49 -31.22 -0.87 -6.51
CA PRO A 49 -32.35 0.03 -6.26
C PRO A 49 -31.96 1.45 -6.73
N PRO A 50 -32.88 2.22 -7.33
CA PRO A 50 -32.57 3.54 -7.83
C PRO A 50 -32.04 4.40 -6.68
N LEU A 51 -30.82 4.91 -6.85
CA LEU A 51 -30.32 6.01 -6.02
C LEU A 51 -31.32 7.16 -6.15
N PRO A 52 -31.72 7.83 -5.05
CA PRO A 52 -32.49 9.06 -5.18
C PRO A 52 -31.67 10.02 -6.03
N LEU A 53 -32.25 10.43 -7.16
CA LEU A 53 -31.73 11.48 -8.02
C LEU A 53 -31.72 12.78 -7.20
N GLY A 54 -30.60 13.02 -6.52
CA GLY A 54 -30.26 14.35 -6.05
C GLY A 54 -29.69 15.10 -7.24
N ASP A 55 -30.51 15.95 -7.85
CA ASP A 55 -30.08 16.91 -8.86
C ASP A 55 -28.92 17.75 -8.32
N CYS A 56 -27.70 17.44 -8.76
CA CYS A 56 -26.52 18.28 -8.57
C CYS A 56 -26.03 18.78 -9.93
N SER A 57 -26.90 19.50 -10.63
CA SER A 57 -26.63 20.35 -11.79
C SER A 57 -27.94 21.08 -12.07
N ALA A 58 -28.10 22.40 -12.03
CA ALA A 58 -27.23 23.59 -12.06
C ALA A 58 -28.14 24.76 -11.54
N PRO A 59 -27.86 26.08 -11.66
CA PRO A 59 -26.71 26.76 -12.24
C PRO A 59 -26.11 27.91 -11.39
N LEU A 60 -24.90 28.31 -11.76
CA LEU A 60 -24.35 29.65 -11.49
C LEU A 60 -25.36 30.71 -11.96
N PRO A 61 -25.66 31.75 -11.16
CA PRO A 61 -26.41 32.89 -11.69
C PRO A 61 -25.50 33.69 -12.63
N LEU A 62 -25.76 33.57 -13.92
CA LEU A 62 -25.40 34.58 -14.91
C LEU A 62 -26.22 35.84 -14.58
N LEU A 63 -25.60 36.79 -13.90
CA LEU A 63 -26.13 38.14 -13.77
C LEU A 63 -25.74 38.92 -15.04
N LEU A 64 -26.72 39.06 -15.94
CA LEU A 64 -26.68 40.03 -17.03
C LEU A 64 -26.55 41.44 -16.45
N GLY A 65 -25.69 42.25 -17.06
CA GLY A 65 -25.43 43.62 -16.67
C GLY A 65 -26.65 44.54 -16.76
N GLY A 66 -26.69 45.50 -15.84
CA GLY A 66 -27.63 46.62 -15.81
C GLY A 66 -27.10 47.71 -14.86
N LEU A 67 -26.53 48.74 -15.48
CA LEU A 67 -26.25 50.13 -15.07
C LEU A 67 -26.67 50.63 -13.66
N GLY A 68 -25.76 51.42 -13.06
CA GLY A 68 -25.97 52.35 -11.93
C GLY A 68 -25.25 51.87 -10.66
N GLY A 69 -24.40 52.61 -9.95
CA GLY A 69 -24.11 54.02 -9.90
C GLY A 69 -23.84 54.37 -8.43
N GLY A 70 -22.59 54.71 -8.08
CA GLY A 70 -22.24 55.47 -6.86
C GLY A 70 -21.96 54.69 -5.55
N GLY A 71 -20.92 55.17 -4.84
CA GLY A 71 -20.81 55.03 -3.38
C GLY A 71 -19.74 54.07 -2.87
N GLY A 72 -18.55 54.60 -2.54
CA GLY A 72 -17.54 53.86 -1.80
C GLY A 72 -17.85 53.75 -0.30
N ILE A 73 -17.09 52.90 0.39
CA ILE A 73 -16.46 53.10 1.70
C ILE A 73 -15.59 51.86 1.95
N GLY A 74 -14.33 52.07 2.31
CA GLY A 74 -13.40 51.02 2.72
C GLY A 74 -13.30 50.93 4.24
N VAL A 75 -13.04 49.71 4.73
CA VAL A 75 -12.36 49.32 5.99
C VAL A 75 -11.98 47.85 5.73
N GLY A 76 -10.82 47.26 6.00
CA GLY A 76 -9.63 47.58 6.77
C GLY A 76 -9.06 46.21 7.17
N SER A 77 -7.89 45.87 6.65
CA SER A 77 -7.14 44.62 6.85
C SER A 77 -6.36 44.63 8.16
N ILE A 78 -6.30 43.49 8.86
CA ILE A 78 -5.22 43.07 9.77
C ILE A 78 -5.10 41.53 9.62
N LEU A 79 -4.16 41.01 8.81
CA LEU A 79 -2.84 40.41 9.17
C LEU A 79 -2.95 39.27 10.20
N ARG A 80 -2.26 38.12 10.16
CA ARG A 80 -1.17 37.43 9.41
C ARG A 80 -1.22 35.99 9.97
N GLY A 81 -0.88 34.88 9.32
CA GLY A 81 0.19 34.60 8.39
C GLY A 81 1.13 33.54 9.01
N ALA A 82 1.32 32.40 8.35
CA ALA A 82 2.56 31.61 8.35
C ALA A 82 2.41 30.39 7.42
N ALA A 83 2.84 30.57 6.17
CA ALA A 83 3.09 29.50 5.21
C ALA A 83 4.50 28.92 5.45
N GLY A 84 4.61 27.60 5.60
CA GLY A 84 5.87 26.88 5.63
C GLY A 84 6.18 26.29 4.26
N GLY A 85 6.96 27.02 3.46
CA GLY A 85 7.51 26.53 2.19
C GLY A 85 8.75 25.66 2.43
N GLY A 86 8.66 24.36 2.12
CA GLY A 86 9.79 23.45 2.07
C GLY A 86 10.55 23.60 0.75
N PHE A 87 11.77 24.11 0.85
CA PHE A 87 12.74 24.21 -0.24
C PHE A 87 13.23 22.81 -0.67
N PHE A 88 13.08 22.47 -1.94
CA PHE A 88 13.80 21.38 -2.60
C PHE A 88 15.03 21.97 -3.31
N PRO A 89 16.25 21.44 -3.12
CA PRO A 89 17.39 21.88 -3.91
C PRO A 89 17.29 21.30 -5.32
N SER A 90 17.00 22.18 -6.28
CA SER A 90 17.22 21.95 -7.71
C SER A 90 18.71 22.00 -8.04
N GLN A 91 19.10 21.20 -9.02
CA GLN A 91 20.47 20.94 -9.50
C GLN A 91 21.34 22.19 -9.72
N GLY A 92 22.63 22.06 -9.40
CA GLY A 92 23.63 23.00 -9.87
C GLY A 92 25.06 22.63 -9.50
N ASN A 93 25.68 21.69 -10.22
CA ASN A 93 27.15 21.67 -10.33
C ASN A 93 27.58 21.47 -11.79
N ARG A 94 27.34 22.49 -12.62
CA ARG A 94 28.03 22.67 -13.90
C ARG A 94 29.20 23.62 -13.67
N ARG A 95 30.40 23.07 -13.50
CA ARG A 95 31.64 23.81 -13.73
C ARG A 95 31.80 24.00 -15.24
N ARG A 96 31.70 25.25 -15.72
CA ARG A 96 32.41 25.66 -16.94
C ARG A 96 32.88 27.11 -16.82
N VAL A 97 34.11 27.26 -17.28
CA VAL A 97 35.01 28.40 -17.30
C VAL A 97 34.50 29.53 -18.21
N GLY A 98 34.68 30.78 -17.76
CA GLY A 98 35.08 31.93 -18.60
C GLY A 98 34.00 32.78 -19.30
N GLY A 99 34.08 34.10 -19.07
CA GLY A 99 33.61 35.14 -20.02
C GLY A 99 32.52 36.07 -19.46
N GLY A 100 32.82 37.37 -19.36
CA GLY A 100 32.00 38.37 -18.70
C GLY A 100 30.87 39.00 -19.53
N GLY A 101 30.05 39.82 -18.85
CA GLY A 101 29.29 40.92 -19.48
C GLY A 101 27.77 40.89 -19.30
N GLY A 102 27.27 41.72 -18.37
CA GLY A 102 26.14 42.62 -18.60
C GLY A 102 24.69 42.10 -18.64
N GLY A 103 23.94 42.37 -17.55
CA GLY A 103 22.63 43.05 -17.56
C GLY A 103 21.39 42.36 -18.14
N GLY A 104 20.33 42.28 -17.31
CA GLY A 104 18.94 42.19 -17.79
C GLY A 104 18.09 41.17 -17.05
N GLY A 105 17.20 41.66 -16.19
CA GLY A 105 16.21 40.83 -15.47
C GLY A 105 15.25 40.11 -16.43
N GLY A 106 14.93 38.86 -16.08
CA GLY A 106 13.99 38.02 -16.81
C GLY A 106 13.31 37.04 -15.85
N ALA A 107 11.99 36.99 -15.94
CA ALA A 107 11.06 36.29 -15.07
C ALA A 107 11.46 34.85 -14.73
N ARG A 108 11.16 34.43 -13.50
CA ARG A 108 11.13 33.02 -13.08
C ARG A 108 10.19 32.27 -14.02
N GLY A 109 10.76 31.56 -15.00
CA GLY A 109 10.04 30.66 -15.87
C GLY A 109 9.38 29.58 -15.01
N SER A 110 8.05 29.54 -15.03
CA SER A 110 7.29 28.38 -14.65
C SER A 110 7.81 27.21 -15.48
N GLU A 111 8.44 26.21 -14.86
CA GLU A 111 8.87 25.01 -15.58
C GLU A 111 7.63 24.29 -16.14
N THR A 112 7.34 24.53 -17.41
CA THR A 112 6.29 23.81 -18.12
C THR A 112 6.80 22.41 -18.41
N TRP A 113 6.43 21.47 -17.55
CA TRP A 113 6.74 20.06 -17.74
C TRP A 113 6.28 19.59 -19.12
N ARG A 114 7.21 19.03 -19.90
CA ARG A 114 6.96 18.58 -21.27
C ARG A 114 6.20 17.26 -21.36
N THR A 115 5.93 16.62 -20.21
CA THR A 115 5.25 15.33 -20.12
C THR A 115 3.95 15.41 -19.33
N GLU A 116 3.00 14.50 -19.58
CA GLU A 116 1.86 14.30 -18.69
C GLU A 116 2.26 13.49 -17.45
N PRO A 117 1.69 13.78 -16.26
CA PRO A 117 1.96 13.01 -15.04
C PRO A 117 1.21 11.67 -15.10
N VAL A 118 1.70 10.77 -15.94
CA VAL A 118 1.19 9.42 -16.18
C VAL A 118 2.38 8.47 -16.20
N VAL A 119 2.25 7.31 -15.55
CA VAL A 119 3.24 6.24 -15.56
C VAL A 119 2.91 5.24 -16.67
N LEU A 120 3.85 4.91 -17.54
CA LEU A 120 3.74 3.79 -18.47
C LEU A 120 4.29 2.53 -17.80
N VAL A 121 3.46 1.51 -17.61
CA VAL A 121 3.86 0.23 -17.01
C VAL A 121 3.91 -0.84 -18.10
N LEU A 122 5.09 -1.38 -18.35
CA LEU A 122 5.35 -2.41 -19.35
C LEU A 122 5.47 -3.77 -18.66
N VAL A 123 4.44 -4.59 -18.84
CA VAL A 123 4.28 -5.91 -18.19
C VAL A 123 4.53 -7.05 -19.17
N GLU A 124 4.96 -8.20 -18.67
CA GLU A 124 5.11 -9.39 -19.53
C GLU A 124 3.77 -10.04 -19.88
N SER A 125 2.79 -9.87 -18.98
CA SER A 125 1.43 -10.37 -19.11
C SER A 125 0.53 -9.51 -18.24
N ILE A 126 -0.71 -9.29 -18.66
CA ILE A 126 -1.72 -8.61 -17.84
C ILE A 126 -2.07 -9.36 -16.54
N TYR A 127 -1.68 -10.64 -16.44
CA TYR A 127 -1.87 -11.49 -15.27
C TYR A 127 -0.61 -11.63 -14.41
N SER A 128 0.46 -10.90 -14.73
CA SER A 128 1.70 -11.03 -13.98
C SER A 128 1.52 -10.48 -12.56
N GLN A 129 1.99 -11.24 -11.57
CA GLN A 129 1.85 -10.86 -10.16
C GLN A 129 2.57 -9.54 -9.88
N LEU A 130 3.80 -9.38 -10.37
CA LEU A 130 4.56 -8.15 -10.16
C LEU A 130 3.91 -6.97 -10.89
N GLY A 131 3.38 -7.16 -12.11
CA GLY A 131 2.62 -6.13 -12.80
C GLY A 131 1.38 -5.67 -12.03
N GLN A 132 0.63 -6.60 -11.43
CA GLN A 132 -0.53 -6.30 -10.58
C GLN A 132 -0.12 -5.60 -9.28
N GLU A 133 0.99 -6.00 -8.65
CA GLU A 133 1.53 -5.33 -7.46
C GLU A 133 1.98 -3.90 -7.77
N ILE A 134 2.66 -3.66 -8.90
CA ILE A 134 3.01 -2.32 -9.37
C ILE A 134 1.75 -1.47 -9.56
N ALA A 135 0.76 -1.99 -10.29
CA ALA A 135 -0.50 -1.29 -10.54
C ALA A 135 -1.23 -0.95 -9.22
N ALA A 136 -1.35 -1.90 -8.30
CA ALA A 136 -1.99 -1.70 -7.01
C ALA A 136 -1.32 -0.59 -6.18
N ILE A 137 0.02 -0.48 -6.20
CA ILE A 137 0.73 0.60 -5.51
C ILE A 137 0.44 1.96 -6.18
N LEU A 138 0.44 2.01 -7.51
CA LEU A 138 0.12 3.25 -8.25
C LEU A 138 -1.34 3.69 -8.01
N GLU A 139 -2.28 2.75 -7.99
CA GLU A 139 -3.71 3.00 -7.66
C GLU A 139 -3.87 3.50 -6.22
N ALA A 140 -3.25 2.85 -5.25
CA ALA A 140 -3.27 3.27 -3.85
C ALA A 140 -2.69 4.68 -3.68
N GLY A 141 -1.66 5.01 -4.47
CA GLY A 141 -1.08 6.35 -4.54
C GLY A 141 -1.88 7.36 -5.37
N ARG A 142 -2.99 6.95 -6.00
CA ARG A 142 -3.79 7.75 -6.95
C ARG A 142 -2.97 8.33 -8.10
N PHE A 143 -1.91 7.63 -8.50
CA PHE A 143 -1.09 8.01 -9.65
C PHE A 143 -1.73 7.47 -10.92
N ARG A 144 -1.94 8.35 -11.92
CA ARG A 144 -2.42 7.90 -13.22
C ARG A 144 -1.36 7.01 -13.88
N TYR A 145 -1.78 5.87 -14.39
CA TYR A 145 -0.89 4.96 -15.10
C TYR A 145 -1.61 4.32 -16.28
N ARG A 146 -0.81 3.74 -17.19
CA ARG A 146 -1.27 2.95 -18.31
C ARG A 146 -0.43 1.70 -18.41
N THR A 147 -1.09 0.55 -18.37
CA THR A 147 -0.43 -0.74 -18.55
C THR A 147 -0.43 -1.14 -20.02
N GLU A 148 0.72 -1.58 -20.52
CA GLU A 148 0.92 -2.08 -21.87
C GLU A 148 1.78 -3.33 -21.83
N MET A 149 1.59 -4.22 -22.80
CA MET A 149 2.46 -5.40 -22.93
C MET A 149 3.85 -4.95 -23.37
N ALA A 150 4.90 -5.41 -22.68
CA ALA A 150 6.27 -5.10 -23.03
C ALA A 150 6.55 -5.61 -24.46
N PRO A 151 6.93 -4.73 -25.40
CA PRO A 151 7.12 -5.13 -26.78
C PRO A 151 8.29 -6.10 -26.88
N GLY A 152 8.03 -7.31 -27.37
CA GLY A 152 9.09 -8.28 -27.69
C GLY A 152 9.76 -7.94 -29.02
N ARG A 153 8.97 -8.00 -30.11
CA ARG A 153 9.31 -7.51 -31.46
C ARG A 153 8.26 -6.57 -32.04
N GLY A 154 7.26 -6.21 -31.23
CA GLY A 154 6.20 -5.29 -31.63
C GLY A 154 6.61 -3.84 -31.42
N ASP A 155 5.78 -2.90 -31.87
CA ASP A 155 6.05 -1.48 -31.71
C ASP A 155 5.80 -1.02 -30.26
N LEU A 156 6.60 -0.06 -29.81
CA LEU A 156 6.31 0.69 -28.59
C LEU A 156 4.99 1.46 -28.74
N PRO A 157 4.22 1.63 -27.65
CA PRO A 157 3.08 2.54 -27.67
C PRO A 157 3.57 3.96 -27.99
N SER A 158 2.70 4.78 -28.60
CA SER A 158 3.01 6.19 -28.85
C SER A 158 3.45 6.88 -27.54
N LEU A 159 4.70 7.36 -27.52
CA LEU A 159 5.34 8.00 -26.36
C LEU A 159 5.11 9.52 -26.31
N ALA A 160 4.94 10.16 -27.47
CA ALA A 160 4.70 11.59 -27.59
C ALA A 160 3.66 11.90 -28.66
N VAL A 161 2.88 12.97 -28.46
CA VAL A 161 1.89 13.47 -29.41
C VAL A 161 2.07 14.98 -29.51
N ARG A 162 2.26 15.50 -30.74
CA ARG A 162 2.39 16.95 -31.03
C ARG A 162 3.45 17.66 -30.15
N GLY A 163 4.61 17.02 -29.96
CA GLY A 163 5.72 17.57 -29.17
C GLY A 163 5.53 17.53 -27.65
N ARG A 164 4.47 16.87 -27.15
CA ARG A 164 4.24 16.62 -25.73
C ARG A 164 4.42 15.15 -25.40
N GLY A 165 5.21 14.84 -24.39
CA GLY A 165 5.41 13.49 -23.90
C GLY A 165 4.19 13.01 -23.13
N ARG A 166 3.78 11.77 -23.35
CA ARG A 166 2.57 11.20 -22.74
C ARG A 166 2.79 10.62 -21.35
N TYR A 167 4.05 10.33 -21.01
CA TYR A 167 4.40 9.65 -19.77
C TYR A 167 5.55 10.37 -19.08
N ALA A 168 5.42 10.58 -17.77
CA ALA A 168 6.47 11.15 -16.94
C ALA A 168 7.46 10.10 -16.42
N LEU A 169 7.08 8.82 -16.48
CA LEU A 169 7.86 7.69 -15.99
C LEU A 169 7.55 6.44 -16.81
N VAL A 170 8.57 5.60 -17.03
CA VAL A 170 8.40 4.26 -17.60
C VAL A 170 8.82 3.22 -16.56
N VAL A 171 8.01 2.18 -16.37
CA VAL A 171 8.28 1.07 -15.46
C VAL A 171 8.30 -0.22 -16.26
N TYR A 172 9.41 -0.95 -16.20
CA TYR A 172 9.54 -2.30 -16.75
C TYR A 172 9.42 -3.33 -15.63
N GLU A 173 8.39 -4.16 -15.71
CA GLU A 173 8.25 -5.34 -14.85
C GLU A 173 9.42 -6.31 -15.03
N ASN A 174 9.97 -6.41 -16.25
CA ASN A 174 11.16 -7.17 -16.53
C ASN A 174 12.21 -6.30 -17.23
N LEU A 175 13.29 -5.99 -16.52
CA LEU A 175 14.43 -5.21 -17.00
C LEU A 175 15.04 -5.81 -18.27
N LEU A 176 15.02 -7.14 -18.43
CA LEU A 176 15.54 -7.79 -19.62
C LEU A 176 14.74 -7.45 -20.87
N LYS A 177 13.46 -7.07 -20.76
CA LYS A 177 12.67 -6.59 -21.91
C LYS A 177 13.15 -5.22 -22.39
N TYR A 178 13.54 -4.34 -21.47
CA TYR A 178 14.15 -3.05 -21.82
C TYR A 178 15.53 -3.23 -22.46
N VAL A 179 16.38 -4.07 -21.86
CA VAL A 179 17.75 -4.27 -22.32
C VAL A 179 17.83 -5.02 -23.66
N ASN A 180 16.88 -5.91 -23.94
CA ASN A 180 16.83 -6.68 -25.19
C ASN A 180 15.81 -6.14 -26.20
N LEU A 181 15.36 -4.89 -26.07
CA LEU A 181 14.64 -4.21 -27.14
C LEU A 181 15.47 -4.26 -28.43
N ASP A 182 14.80 -4.34 -29.58
CA ASP A 182 15.46 -4.15 -30.86
C ASP A 182 16.05 -2.72 -30.96
N THR A 183 17.04 -2.56 -31.82
CA THR A 183 17.81 -1.31 -31.94
C THR A 183 16.94 -0.09 -32.23
N TRP A 184 15.85 -0.25 -32.99
CA TRP A 184 14.97 0.85 -33.35
C TRP A 184 14.12 1.30 -32.15
N ASN A 185 13.39 0.36 -31.53
CA ASN A 185 12.58 0.66 -30.35
C ASN A 185 13.44 1.16 -29.18
N ARG A 186 14.64 0.59 -29.01
CA ARG A 186 15.58 1.05 -27.99
C ARG A 186 16.01 2.50 -28.22
N ALA A 187 16.41 2.84 -29.45
CA ALA A 187 16.80 4.20 -29.80
C ALA A 187 15.64 5.20 -29.65
N LEU A 188 14.42 4.80 -30.03
CA LEU A 188 13.22 5.62 -29.87
C LEU A 188 12.91 5.92 -28.41
N LEU A 189 12.95 4.90 -27.55
CA LEU A 189 12.71 5.05 -26.11
C LEU A 189 13.81 5.87 -25.43
N ASP A 190 15.09 5.59 -25.73
CA ASP A 190 16.21 6.32 -25.14
C ASP A 190 16.17 7.80 -25.55
N LYS A 191 15.87 8.10 -26.82
CA LYS A 191 15.65 9.48 -27.29
C LYS A 191 14.48 10.15 -26.56
N TYR A 192 13.37 9.46 -26.38
CA TYR A 192 12.23 9.98 -25.61
C TYR A 192 12.64 10.31 -24.17
N CYS A 193 13.39 9.43 -23.51
CA CYS A 193 13.86 9.64 -22.15
C CYS A 193 14.79 10.85 -22.05
N GLN A 194 15.71 11.03 -23.01
CA GLN A 194 16.62 12.17 -23.06
C GLN A 194 15.91 13.50 -23.40
N ASP A 195 15.03 13.51 -24.41
CA ASP A 195 14.35 14.73 -24.89
C ASP A 195 13.34 15.29 -23.86
N TYR A 196 12.71 14.40 -23.08
CA TYR A 196 11.64 14.74 -22.15
C TYR A 196 12.03 14.59 -20.66
N GLY A 197 13.24 14.11 -20.36
CA GLY A 197 13.72 13.89 -18.99
C GLY A 197 12.94 12.79 -18.26
N VAL A 198 12.57 11.72 -18.98
CA VAL A 198 11.78 10.60 -18.42
C VAL A 198 12.71 9.54 -17.85
N GLY A 199 12.50 9.19 -16.58
CA GLY A 199 13.24 8.12 -15.91
C GLY A 199 12.65 6.72 -16.17
N ILE A 200 13.41 5.69 -15.80
CA ILE A 200 13.00 4.28 -15.93
C ILE A 200 13.13 3.56 -14.59
N ILE A 201 12.08 2.84 -14.17
CA ILE A 201 12.17 1.83 -13.10
C ILE A 201 12.22 0.45 -13.76
N GLY A 202 13.12 -0.43 -13.32
CA GLY A 202 13.24 -1.78 -13.85
C GLY A 202 13.38 -2.82 -12.75
N PHE A 203 12.67 -3.94 -12.88
CA PHE A 203 12.81 -5.07 -11.98
C PHE A 203 13.55 -6.21 -12.68
N TYR A 204 14.53 -6.80 -12.01
CA TYR A 204 15.17 -8.03 -12.43
C TYR A 204 14.90 -9.09 -11.38
N ARG A 205 14.13 -10.12 -11.76
CA ARG A 205 13.89 -11.31 -10.93
C ARG A 205 14.64 -12.49 -11.52
N ALA A 206 15.58 -13.04 -10.77
CA ALA A 206 16.25 -14.27 -11.16
C ALA A 206 15.26 -15.45 -11.14
N GLY A 207 15.40 -16.33 -12.13
CA GLY A 207 14.76 -17.65 -12.14
C GLY A 207 15.78 -18.76 -12.10
N GLU A 208 15.32 -20.01 -12.09
CA GLU A 208 16.17 -21.21 -12.05
C GLU A 208 17.23 -21.24 -13.16
N ASN A 209 16.87 -20.77 -14.36
CA ASN A 209 17.75 -20.72 -15.53
C ASN A 209 18.61 -19.44 -15.62
N SER A 210 18.53 -18.55 -14.62
CA SER A 210 19.32 -17.32 -14.66
C SER A 210 20.79 -17.61 -14.36
N PRO A 211 21.73 -17.05 -15.13
CA PRO A 211 23.15 -17.25 -14.88
C PRO A 211 23.51 -16.71 -13.49
N PRO A 212 24.40 -17.39 -12.73
CA PRO A 212 24.81 -16.93 -11.40
C PRO A 212 25.44 -15.53 -11.40
N SER A 213 26.12 -15.18 -12.50
CA SER A 213 26.70 -13.86 -12.73
C SER A 213 26.64 -13.52 -14.21
N ALA A 214 26.20 -12.31 -14.56
CA ALA A 214 26.18 -11.82 -15.94
C ALA A 214 26.31 -10.30 -15.99
N GLN A 215 26.95 -9.78 -17.05
CA GLN A 215 26.91 -8.35 -17.33
C GLN A 215 25.57 -7.99 -17.98
N LEU A 216 24.93 -6.92 -17.51
CA LEU A 216 23.75 -6.37 -18.15
C LEU A 216 24.15 -5.73 -19.48
N ARG A 217 23.60 -6.24 -20.57
CA ARG A 217 23.98 -5.85 -21.94
C ARG A 217 23.85 -4.34 -22.14
N GLY A 218 24.91 -3.70 -22.62
CA GLY A 218 24.94 -2.26 -22.88
C GLY A 218 25.13 -1.38 -21.64
N PHE A 219 25.37 -1.97 -20.47
CA PHE A 219 25.59 -1.26 -19.22
C PHE A 219 26.88 -1.72 -18.52
N PRO A 220 27.59 -0.81 -17.83
CA PRO A 220 28.71 -1.18 -16.96
C PRO A 220 28.19 -1.70 -15.61
N LEU A 221 27.30 -2.68 -15.65
CA LEU A 221 26.58 -3.22 -14.49
C LEU A 221 26.57 -4.75 -14.55
N PHE A 222 27.02 -5.40 -13.49
CA PHE A 222 27.00 -6.84 -13.33
C PHE A 222 25.89 -7.25 -12.36
N LEU A 223 25.20 -8.33 -12.69
CA LEU A 223 24.16 -8.95 -11.89
C LEU A 223 24.72 -10.23 -11.28
N ARG A 224 24.49 -10.45 -9.99
CA ARG A 224 24.65 -11.76 -9.35
C ARG A 224 23.30 -12.23 -8.82
N SER A 225 22.89 -13.40 -9.25
CA SER A 225 21.52 -13.91 -9.11
C SER A 225 21.43 -15.10 -8.16
N ASN A 226 20.21 -15.41 -7.70
CA ASN A 226 19.89 -16.56 -6.85
C ASN A 226 20.71 -16.56 -5.55
N LEU A 227 20.73 -15.41 -4.86
CA LEU A 227 21.41 -15.25 -3.58
C LEU A 227 20.43 -15.33 -2.41
N ALA A 228 20.82 -16.06 -1.37
CA ALA A 228 20.22 -15.93 -0.05
C ALA A 228 20.86 -14.74 0.68
N LEU A 229 20.04 -13.77 1.10
CA LEU A 229 20.50 -12.54 1.75
C LEU A 229 19.96 -12.42 3.18
N ARG A 230 20.57 -11.52 3.96
CA ARG A 230 20.21 -11.20 5.34
C ARG A 230 20.67 -9.80 5.72
N ASP A 231 20.21 -9.32 6.87
CA ASP A 231 20.68 -8.09 7.53
C ASP A 231 20.58 -6.87 6.59
N TYR A 232 19.35 -6.44 6.33
CA TYR A 232 19.04 -5.40 5.34
C TYR A 232 19.32 -4.00 5.84
N ARG A 233 19.67 -3.08 4.94
CA ARG A 233 19.90 -1.68 5.28
C ARG A 233 19.56 -0.73 4.13
N VAL A 234 18.92 0.38 4.49
CA VAL A 234 18.72 1.53 3.60
C VAL A 234 19.98 2.38 3.59
N ASN A 235 20.49 2.74 2.41
CA ASN A 235 21.65 3.62 2.30
C ASN A 235 21.26 5.07 2.60
N PRO A 236 21.74 5.70 3.69
CA PRO A 236 21.32 7.04 4.09
C PRO A 236 21.71 8.16 3.10
N VAL A 237 22.68 7.92 2.22
CA VAL A 237 23.10 8.93 1.23
C VAL A 237 22.34 8.83 -0.10
N ALA A 238 21.45 7.85 -0.25
CA ALA A 238 20.70 7.69 -1.50
C ALA A 238 19.75 8.89 -1.73
N PRO A 239 19.91 9.65 -2.82
CA PRO A 239 19.19 10.91 -3.01
C PRO A 239 17.70 10.73 -3.32
N LEU A 240 17.26 9.51 -3.66
CA LEU A 240 15.86 9.24 -3.97
C LEU A 240 14.94 9.12 -2.74
N LEU A 241 15.50 8.97 -1.54
CA LEU A 241 14.71 8.68 -0.33
C LEU A 241 13.81 9.86 0.04
N TYR A 242 12.52 9.59 0.23
CA TYR A 242 11.52 10.61 0.57
C TYR A 242 10.55 10.14 1.65
N VAL A 243 9.75 9.11 1.36
CA VAL A 243 8.92 8.41 2.34
C VAL A 243 9.78 7.45 3.17
N THR A 244 10.70 6.75 2.52
CA THR A 244 11.59 5.80 3.18
C THR A 244 12.64 6.55 3.98
N ARG A 245 12.68 6.32 5.29
CA ARG A 245 13.74 6.87 6.13
C ARG A 245 14.86 5.86 6.30
N PRO A 246 16.13 6.29 6.25
CA PRO A 246 17.23 5.42 6.62
C PRO A 246 17.10 5.07 8.11
N GLY A 247 17.05 3.78 8.40
CA GLY A 247 16.94 3.23 9.75
C GLY A 247 18.21 2.51 10.18
N GLN A 248 18.14 1.93 11.38
CA GLN A 248 19.09 0.90 11.78
C GLN A 248 18.93 -0.33 10.87
N MET A 249 19.98 -1.16 10.82
CA MET A 249 19.95 -2.43 10.10
C MET A 249 18.77 -3.28 10.58
N ASP A 250 18.02 -3.86 9.65
CA ASP A 250 16.96 -4.83 9.94
C ASP A 250 17.59 -6.25 9.97
N PRO A 251 17.83 -6.83 11.16
CA PRO A 251 18.56 -8.07 11.29
C PRO A 251 17.71 -9.27 10.87
N GLY A 252 18.35 -10.28 10.27
CA GLY A 252 17.70 -11.55 9.95
C GLY A 252 17.61 -11.85 8.46
N PRO A 253 17.07 -13.03 8.11
CA PRO A 253 17.03 -13.50 6.73
C PRO A 253 16.03 -12.70 5.88
N LEU A 254 16.44 -12.31 4.67
CA LEU A 254 15.50 -11.84 3.65
C LEU A 254 14.63 -12.98 3.13
N PRO A 255 13.39 -12.69 2.71
CA PRO A 255 12.48 -13.71 2.17
C PRO A 255 13.01 -14.29 0.86
N GLY A 256 12.98 -15.62 0.72
CA GLY A 256 13.43 -16.31 -0.49
C GLY A 256 14.95 -16.39 -0.66
N GLU A 257 15.36 -16.93 -1.81
CA GLU A 257 16.76 -17.14 -2.22
C GLU A 257 17.00 -16.74 -3.69
N ASP A 258 16.02 -16.08 -4.31
CA ASP A 258 16.01 -15.62 -5.71
C ASP A 258 16.46 -14.16 -5.86
N TRP A 259 17.20 -13.63 -4.86
CA TRP A 259 17.65 -12.24 -4.90
C TRP A 259 18.72 -12.02 -5.96
N THR A 260 18.66 -10.85 -6.58
CA THR A 260 19.72 -10.35 -7.45
C THR A 260 20.38 -9.15 -6.80
N VAL A 261 21.71 -9.09 -6.87
CA VAL A 261 22.49 -7.93 -6.44
C VAL A 261 23.22 -7.30 -7.62
N PHE A 262 23.40 -5.99 -7.54
CA PHE A 262 24.03 -5.17 -8.56
C PHE A 262 25.46 -4.83 -8.16
N LEU A 263 26.39 -5.07 -9.08
CA LEU A 263 27.81 -4.74 -8.92
C LEU A 263 28.23 -3.80 -10.05
N SER A 264 28.82 -2.66 -9.70
CA SER A 264 29.42 -1.75 -10.68
C SER A 264 30.63 -1.06 -10.10
N ASN A 265 31.56 -0.70 -10.97
CA ASN A 265 32.68 0.20 -10.71
C ASN A 265 32.45 1.59 -11.33
N HIS A 266 31.29 1.83 -11.95
CA HIS A 266 30.98 3.07 -12.63
C HIS A 266 30.26 4.05 -11.69
N THR A 267 30.68 5.31 -11.71
CA THR A 267 30.18 6.37 -10.80
C THR A 267 28.73 6.78 -11.02
N THR A 268 28.11 6.36 -12.12
CA THR A 268 26.67 6.59 -12.36
C THR A 268 25.79 5.85 -11.37
N TYR A 269 26.29 4.77 -10.76
CA TYR A 269 25.46 3.90 -9.94
C TYR A 269 25.68 4.14 -8.45
N GLU A 270 24.59 4.34 -7.73
CA GLU A 270 24.58 4.51 -6.28
C GLU A 270 23.67 3.46 -5.63
N PRO A 271 24.14 2.72 -4.62
CA PRO A 271 23.29 1.75 -3.93
C PRO A 271 22.20 2.47 -3.13
N VAL A 272 20.97 2.00 -3.23
CA VAL A 272 19.83 2.54 -2.48
C VAL A 272 19.54 1.64 -1.29
N LEU A 273 19.48 0.34 -1.56
CA LEU A 273 19.28 -0.69 -0.55
C LEU A 273 20.40 -1.72 -0.65
N VAL A 274 20.88 -2.17 0.51
CA VAL A 274 21.98 -3.11 0.62
C VAL A 274 21.66 -4.23 1.62
N ALA A 275 22.25 -5.40 1.41
CA ALA A 275 22.12 -6.54 2.30
C ALA A 275 23.42 -7.35 2.38
N SER A 276 23.56 -8.17 3.42
CA SER A 276 24.67 -9.10 3.57
C SER A 276 24.34 -10.46 2.96
N PRO A 277 25.32 -11.18 2.39
CA PRO A 277 25.13 -12.57 1.99
C PRO A 277 24.85 -13.46 3.21
N ARG A 278 23.90 -14.39 3.07
CA ARG A 278 23.63 -15.41 4.08
C ARG A 278 24.76 -16.44 4.05
N PRO A 279 25.41 -16.74 5.20
CA PRO A 279 26.36 -17.84 5.26
C PRO A 279 25.67 -19.16 4.92
N PRO A 280 26.36 -20.11 4.28
CA PRO A 280 25.85 -21.47 4.15
C PRO A 280 25.52 -22.02 5.55
N ALA A 281 24.43 -22.78 5.65
CA ALA A 281 24.06 -23.44 6.91
C ALA A 281 25.24 -24.30 7.40
N PRO A 282 25.58 -24.28 8.71
CA PRO A 282 26.59 -25.19 9.23
C PRO A 282 26.16 -26.64 8.95
N PRO A 283 27.11 -27.54 8.63
CA PRO A 283 26.79 -28.94 8.41
C PRO A 283 26.09 -29.52 9.67
N PRO A 284 25.19 -30.50 9.50
CA PRO A 284 24.55 -31.15 10.64
C PRO A 284 25.63 -31.69 11.59
N PRO A 285 25.43 -31.57 12.91
CA PRO A 285 26.39 -32.13 13.86
C PRO A 285 26.56 -33.63 13.59
N PRO A 286 27.78 -34.18 13.75
CA PRO A 286 28.00 -35.62 13.67
C PRO A 286 27.08 -36.33 14.69
N PRO A 287 26.63 -37.56 14.40
CA PRO A 287 25.82 -38.32 15.34
C PRO A 287 26.53 -38.38 16.70
N PRO A 288 25.80 -38.24 17.81
CA PRO A 288 26.40 -38.19 19.13
C PRO A 288 27.24 -39.45 19.37
N PRO A 289 28.50 -39.33 19.84
CA PRO A 289 29.24 -40.47 20.36
C PRO A 289 28.43 -41.10 21.49
N GLN A 290 28.32 -42.42 21.48
CA GLN A 290 27.68 -43.15 22.58
C GLN A 290 28.41 -42.82 23.89
N ALA A 291 27.60 -42.49 24.89
CA ALA A 291 27.94 -41.93 26.18
C ALA A 291 29.31 -42.33 26.77
N SER A 292 30.10 -41.31 27.11
CA SER A 292 30.87 -41.30 28.34
C SER A 292 30.61 -39.95 29.01
N LEU A 293 30.13 -40.01 30.26
CA LEU A 293 30.01 -38.83 31.11
C LEU A 293 31.43 -38.35 31.42
N ASP A 294 31.73 -37.08 31.14
CA ASP A 294 32.45 -36.21 32.09
C ASP A 294 32.45 -34.73 31.68
N VAL A 295 32.03 -33.92 32.66
CA VAL A 295 32.47 -32.58 33.08
C VAL A 295 32.79 -31.49 32.02
N GLY A 296 31.96 -30.44 32.05
CA GLY A 296 32.42 -29.04 32.11
C GLY A 296 33.13 -28.45 30.88
N GLY A 297 32.35 -27.80 30.01
CA GLY A 297 32.90 -26.88 29.02
C GLY A 297 31.85 -25.87 28.57
N LEU A 298 32.04 -24.60 28.92
CA LEU A 298 31.26 -23.48 28.40
C LEU A 298 31.27 -23.55 26.87
N ALA A 299 30.08 -23.67 26.26
CA ALA A 299 29.90 -23.42 24.84
C ALA A 299 30.16 -21.93 24.60
N SER A 300 31.41 -21.58 24.30
CA SER A 300 31.77 -20.31 23.71
C SER A 300 30.99 -20.20 22.41
N GLN A 301 29.97 -19.33 22.38
CA GLN A 301 29.48 -18.77 21.13
C GLN A 301 30.70 -18.24 20.40
N ALA A 302 31.05 -18.91 19.29
CA ALA A 302 32.09 -18.46 18.40
C ALA A 302 31.70 -17.05 17.92
N HIS A 303 32.24 -16.04 18.58
CA HIS A 303 32.41 -14.70 18.05
C HIS A 303 33.32 -14.85 16.83
N TYR A 304 32.72 -15.22 15.70
CA TYR A 304 33.34 -14.96 14.41
C TYR A 304 33.61 -13.45 14.37
N PRO A 305 34.86 -13.02 14.18
CA PRO A 305 35.15 -11.60 14.10
C PRO A 305 34.25 -10.95 13.05
N LEU A 306 33.73 -9.76 13.38
CA LEU A 306 33.04 -8.83 12.48
C LEU A 306 34.00 -8.38 11.36
N GLN A 307 34.45 -9.30 10.53
CA GLN A 307 34.99 -8.98 9.23
C GLN A 307 33.80 -8.41 8.46
N GLN A 308 33.80 -7.09 8.25
CA GLN A 308 32.70 -6.36 7.63
C GLN A 308 32.23 -7.13 6.39
N ARG A 309 31.10 -7.83 6.51
CA ARG A 309 30.57 -8.62 5.41
C ARG A 309 30.28 -7.65 4.27
N PRO A 310 30.63 -8.00 3.02
CA PRO A 310 30.41 -7.12 1.91
C PRO A 310 28.92 -6.83 1.81
N LEU A 311 28.56 -5.55 1.86
CA LEU A 311 27.20 -5.08 1.63
C LEU A 311 26.95 -5.09 0.12
N LEU A 312 25.94 -5.84 -0.30
CA LEU A 312 25.57 -6.05 -1.69
C LEU A 312 24.33 -5.24 -2.01
N ALA A 313 24.35 -4.47 -3.10
CA ALA A 313 23.23 -3.62 -3.50
C ALA A 313 22.09 -4.46 -4.07
N THR A 314 20.93 -4.47 -3.41
CA THR A 314 19.70 -5.11 -3.89
C THR A 314 18.81 -4.16 -4.68
N VAL A 315 18.99 -2.85 -4.45
CA VAL A 315 18.39 -1.78 -5.27
C VAL A 315 19.48 -0.76 -5.57
N ILE A 316 19.58 -0.34 -6.83
CA ILE A 316 20.58 0.62 -7.28
C ILE A 316 19.92 1.74 -8.07
N GLN A 317 20.41 2.95 -7.88
CA GLN A 317 20.05 4.12 -8.66
C GLN A 317 21.11 4.36 -9.73
N ASP A 318 20.67 4.56 -10.96
CA ASP A 318 21.47 5.07 -12.07
C ASP A 318 21.20 6.56 -12.22
N LEU A 319 22.22 7.38 -12.01
CA LEU A 319 22.15 8.84 -12.13
C LEU A 319 22.11 9.32 -13.59
N GLY A 320 22.24 8.40 -14.56
CA GLY A 320 22.23 8.71 -15.99
C GLY A 320 23.51 9.37 -16.49
N LEU A 321 24.63 9.22 -15.79
CA LEU A 321 25.93 9.77 -16.22
C LEU A 321 26.50 9.03 -17.43
N HIS A 322 26.05 7.80 -17.68
CA HIS A 322 26.51 6.98 -18.81
C HIS A 322 25.79 7.34 -20.12
N ASP A 323 24.47 7.54 -20.10
CA ASP A 323 23.64 7.69 -21.32
C ASP A 323 22.55 8.78 -21.21
N GLY A 324 22.57 9.59 -20.16
CA GLY A 324 21.62 10.68 -19.94
C GLY A 324 20.27 10.26 -19.37
N ILE A 325 20.08 8.99 -19.01
CA ILE A 325 18.79 8.47 -18.55
C ILE A 325 18.90 8.00 -17.09
N GLN A 326 18.08 8.58 -16.21
CA GLN A 326 18.03 8.16 -14.82
C GLN A 326 17.21 6.90 -14.66
N ARG A 327 17.68 5.98 -13.81
CA ARG A 327 17.00 4.70 -13.55
C ARG A 327 17.02 4.30 -12.09
N VAL A 328 16.05 3.49 -11.68
CA VAL A 328 16.11 2.76 -10.41
C VAL A 328 15.84 1.29 -10.70
N LEU A 329 16.79 0.43 -10.32
CA LEU A 329 16.77 -0.99 -10.65
C LEU A 329 16.62 -1.83 -9.37
N PHE A 330 15.65 -2.73 -9.38
CA PHE A 330 15.33 -3.62 -8.26
C PHE A 330 15.77 -5.05 -8.57
N GLY A 331 16.52 -5.66 -7.65
CA GLY A 331 17.03 -7.02 -7.73
C GLY A 331 16.12 -8.01 -6.99
N GLY A 332 14.88 -8.12 -7.47
CA GLY A 332 13.82 -8.92 -6.86
C GLY A 332 12.45 -8.38 -7.24
N SER A 333 11.38 -8.96 -6.68
CA SER A 333 10.02 -8.46 -6.84
C SER A 333 9.63 -7.47 -5.74
N LEU A 334 8.36 -7.05 -5.70
CA LEU A 334 7.78 -6.22 -4.64
C LEU A 334 7.27 -7.05 -3.44
N SER A 335 7.59 -8.35 -3.36
CA SER A 335 7.22 -9.22 -2.23
C SER A 335 7.80 -8.74 -0.90
N PHE A 336 9.01 -8.17 -0.93
CA PHE A 336 9.64 -7.56 0.23
C PHE A 336 9.08 -6.16 0.49
N TRP A 337 8.57 -5.91 1.70
CA TRP A 337 7.83 -4.69 2.04
C TRP A 337 8.59 -3.39 1.76
N LEU A 338 9.91 -3.38 1.99
CA LEU A 338 10.73 -2.18 1.80
C LEU A 338 10.96 -1.84 0.33
N HIS A 339 10.89 -2.83 -0.58
CA HIS A 339 10.87 -2.54 -2.02
C HIS A 339 9.63 -1.72 -2.41
N LYS A 340 8.48 -1.94 -1.76
CA LYS A 340 7.26 -1.15 -2.02
C LYS A 340 7.44 0.32 -1.66
N LEU A 341 8.09 0.61 -0.52
CA LEU A 341 8.38 1.99 -0.11
C LEU A 341 9.39 2.66 -1.05
N VAL A 342 10.48 1.96 -1.38
CA VAL A 342 11.50 2.51 -2.29
C VAL A 342 10.97 2.65 -3.72
N PHE A 343 10.00 1.84 -4.14
CA PHE A 343 9.30 2.04 -5.41
C PHE A 343 8.53 3.36 -5.42
N VAL A 344 7.80 3.69 -4.35
CA VAL A 344 7.09 4.99 -4.21
C VAL A 344 8.08 6.15 -4.24
N ASP A 345 9.22 6.02 -3.57
CA ASP A 345 10.28 7.03 -3.58
C ASP A 345 10.93 7.19 -4.96
N ALA A 346 11.16 6.09 -5.68
CA ALA A 346 11.66 6.11 -7.04
C ALA A 346 10.69 6.81 -8.01
N VAL A 347 9.37 6.58 -7.87
CA VAL A 347 8.34 7.29 -8.64
C VAL A 347 8.41 8.79 -8.37
N ALA A 348 8.50 9.19 -7.10
CA ALA A 348 8.59 10.60 -6.72
C ALA A 348 9.88 11.23 -7.26
N PHE A 349 11.02 10.59 -7.08
CA PHE A 349 12.32 11.10 -7.50
C PHE A 349 12.42 11.26 -9.02
N LEU A 350 12.13 10.20 -9.79
CA LEU A 350 12.27 10.20 -11.25
C LEU A 350 11.24 11.09 -11.97
N THR A 351 10.20 11.54 -11.26
CA THR A 351 9.20 12.48 -11.80
C THR A 351 9.39 13.91 -11.28
N GLY A 352 10.49 14.21 -10.58
CA GLY A 352 10.75 15.53 -10.00
C GLY A 352 9.70 15.94 -8.96
N GLY A 353 9.15 14.98 -8.21
CA GLY A 353 8.13 15.19 -7.18
C GLY A 353 6.70 15.33 -7.71
N ARG A 354 6.48 15.28 -9.03
CA ARG A 354 5.15 15.44 -9.63
C ARG A 354 4.18 14.31 -9.29
N LEU A 355 4.72 13.10 -9.10
CA LEU A 355 3.99 11.94 -8.59
C LEU A 355 4.56 11.57 -7.23
N SER A 356 4.15 12.28 -6.18
CA SER A 356 4.61 12.06 -4.80
C SER A 356 3.42 11.93 -3.85
N LEU A 357 3.62 11.20 -2.76
CA LEU A 357 2.64 11.11 -1.67
C LEU A 357 2.91 12.22 -0.64
N SER A 358 1.86 12.65 0.04
CA SER A 358 2.04 13.46 1.26
C SER A 358 2.84 12.66 2.29
N LEU A 359 3.60 13.33 3.16
CA LEU A 359 4.19 12.72 4.36
C LEU A 359 3.21 12.74 5.55
N GLU A 360 2.05 13.37 5.40
CA GLU A 360 0.99 13.36 6.40
C GLU A 360 0.39 11.96 6.53
N ARG A 361 0.24 11.51 7.77
CA ARG A 361 -0.36 10.20 8.11
C ARG A 361 -1.41 10.44 9.17
N HIS A 362 -2.62 9.93 8.92
CA HIS A 362 -3.69 9.92 9.90
C HIS A 362 -3.71 8.57 10.60
N LEU A 363 -3.86 8.58 11.92
CA LEU A 363 -4.00 7.39 12.75
C LEU A 363 -5.36 7.46 13.44
N LEU A 364 -6.18 6.43 13.24
CA LEU A 364 -7.42 6.22 13.95
C LEU A 364 -7.34 4.86 14.63
N VAL A 365 -7.74 4.79 15.90
CA VAL A 365 -7.85 3.55 16.65
C VAL A 365 -9.28 3.43 17.14
N ASP A 366 -10.01 2.50 16.54
CA ASP A 366 -11.37 2.15 16.92
C ASP A 366 -11.33 1.03 17.98
N VAL A 367 -12.04 1.25 19.08
CA VAL A 367 -12.24 0.26 20.14
C VAL A 367 -13.71 -0.14 20.10
N ASP A 368 -13.98 -1.28 19.46
CA ASP A 368 -15.32 -1.86 19.40
C ASP A 368 -15.77 -2.38 20.79
N ASP A 369 -17.04 -2.74 20.88
CA ASP A 369 -17.61 -3.54 21.97
C ASP A 369 -17.63 -2.85 23.34
N ILE A 370 -17.70 -1.53 23.36
CA ILE A 370 -17.95 -0.78 24.59
C ILE A 370 -19.34 -1.13 25.15
N PHE A 371 -19.37 -1.42 26.45
CA PHE A 371 -20.46 -2.02 27.22
C PHE A 371 -20.75 -3.49 26.91
N VAL A 372 -20.03 -4.14 26.00
CA VAL A 372 -20.30 -5.54 25.61
C VAL A 372 -19.25 -6.46 26.22
N GLY A 373 -19.68 -7.63 26.69
CA GLY A 373 -18.75 -8.64 27.19
C GLY A 373 -19.41 -9.59 28.18
N LYS A 374 -18.69 -10.66 28.51
CA LYS A 374 -19.04 -11.51 29.66
C LYS A 374 -18.44 -10.89 30.92
N GLU A 375 -18.97 -11.24 32.07
CA GLU A 375 -18.36 -10.90 33.36
C GLU A 375 -16.87 -11.26 33.37
N GLY A 376 -16.05 -10.34 33.88
CA GLY A 376 -14.59 -10.47 33.94
C GLY A 376 -13.86 -10.01 32.69
N THR A 377 -14.56 -9.61 31.63
CA THR A 377 -13.95 -9.08 30.39
C THR A 377 -14.35 -7.65 30.08
N ARG A 378 -15.23 -7.03 30.87
CA ARG A 378 -15.67 -5.64 30.66
C ARG A 378 -14.65 -4.68 31.26
N MET A 379 -14.66 -3.43 30.80
CA MET A 379 -13.75 -2.40 31.30
C MET A 379 -14.09 -2.03 32.75
N LYS A 380 -13.06 -1.93 33.58
CA LYS A 380 -13.16 -1.37 34.93
C LYS A 380 -12.68 0.09 34.93
N VAL A 381 -12.91 0.78 36.04
CA VAL A 381 -12.44 2.17 36.24
C VAL A 381 -10.95 2.33 35.89
N SER A 382 -10.10 1.39 36.34
CA SER A 382 -8.66 1.41 36.05
C SER A 382 -8.33 1.33 34.56
N ASP A 383 -9.14 0.60 33.78
CA ASP A 383 -8.93 0.46 32.33
C ASP A 383 -9.29 1.75 31.60
N VAL A 384 -10.37 2.43 32.03
CA VAL A 384 -10.78 3.73 31.49
C VAL A 384 -9.74 4.80 31.78
N GLU A 385 -9.20 4.83 32.99
CA GLU A 385 -8.10 5.73 33.37
C GLU A 385 -6.83 5.43 32.55
N ALA A 386 -6.52 4.15 32.33
CA ALA A 386 -5.40 3.74 31.49
C ALA A 386 -5.58 4.17 30.01
N LEU A 387 -6.81 4.11 29.48
CA LEU A 387 -7.14 4.62 28.15
C LEU A 387 -6.89 6.13 28.04
N LEU A 388 -7.39 6.92 28.99
CA LEU A 388 -7.17 8.38 29.02
C LEU A 388 -5.68 8.73 29.14
N HIS A 389 -4.96 8.05 30.03
CA HIS A 389 -3.52 8.24 30.19
C HIS A 389 -2.75 7.91 28.90
N THR A 390 -3.09 6.79 28.27
CA THR A 390 -2.47 6.36 27.01
C THR A 390 -2.79 7.34 25.88
N GLN A 391 -4.03 7.81 25.78
CA GLN A 391 -4.44 8.84 24.83
C GLN A 391 -3.60 10.11 24.98
N ASN A 392 -3.41 10.59 26.20
CA ASN A 392 -2.61 11.79 26.47
C ASN A 392 -1.13 11.58 26.15
N LYS A 393 -0.57 10.39 26.40
CA LYS A 393 0.78 10.05 25.94
C LYS A 393 0.88 10.06 24.42
N LEU A 394 -0.09 9.47 23.72
CA LEU A 394 -0.11 9.42 22.27
C LEU A 394 -0.30 10.80 21.63
N ARG A 395 -1.00 11.73 22.28
CA ARG A 395 -1.12 13.13 21.83
C ARG A 395 0.23 13.85 21.72
N ASN A 396 1.26 13.41 22.47
CA ASN A 396 2.62 13.95 22.33
C ASN A 396 3.33 13.49 21.05
N LEU A 397 2.87 12.39 20.44
CA LEU A 397 3.45 11.81 19.23
C LEU A 397 2.58 12.06 17.98
N VAL A 398 1.26 12.03 18.16
CA VAL A 398 0.25 12.22 17.12
C VAL A 398 -0.67 13.35 17.58
N PRO A 399 -0.55 14.55 17.00
CA PRO A 399 -1.37 15.70 17.40
C PRO A 399 -2.86 15.38 17.33
N ASN A 400 -3.61 15.80 18.35
CA ASN A 400 -5.06 15.61 18.45
C ASN A 400 -5.51 14.14 18.49
N PHE A 401 -4.62 13.18 18.78
CA PHE A 401 -5.00 11.78 18.90
C PHE A 401 -6.13 11.58 19.92
N THR A 402 -7.18 10.87 19.52
CA THR A 402 -8.33 10.55 20.38
C THR A 402 -8.80 9.14 20.02
N PHE A 403 -9.00 8.28 21.02
CA PHE A 403 -9.59 6.96 20.81
C PHE A 403 -11.05 7.11 20.37
N ASN A 404 -11.47 6.25 19.46
CA ASN A 404 -12.81 6.22 18.93
C ASN A 404 -13.53 4.97 19.44
N LEU A 405 -14.63 5.16 20.16
CA LEU A 405 -15.26 4.12 20.98
C LEU A 405 -16.58 3.64 20.36
N GLY A 406 -16.62 2.36 20.00
CA GLY A 406 -17.77 1.68 19.40
C GLY A 406 -18.68 1.11 20.47
N PHE A 407 -19.87 1.67 20.65
CA PHE A 407 -20.76 1.29 21.76
C PHE A 407 -22.02 0.53 21.32
N SER A 408 -22.45 -0.42 22.17
CA SER A 408 -23.76 -1.08 22.12
C SER A 408 -24.53 -0.85 23.42
N GLY A 409 -25.43 0.14 23.43
CA GLY A 409 -26.08 0.62 24.65
C GLY A 409 -26.97 -0.41 25.37
N LYS A 410 -27.39 -1.50 24.71
CA LYS A 410 -28.24 -2.52 25.34
C LYS A 410 -27.57 -3.15 26.57
N PHE A 411 -26.25 -3.23 26.56
CA PHE A 411 -25.46 -3.92 27.57
C PHE A 411 -24.88 -2.98 28.62
N PHE A 412 -25.31 -1.72 28.64
CA PHE A 412 -24.94 -0.79 29.71
C PHE A 412 -25.46 -1.31 31.05
N HIS A 413 -24.59 -1.33 32.07
CA HIS A 413 -24.91 -1.85 33.42
C HIS A 413 -25.45 -3.29 33.44
N THR A 414 -24.82 -4.16 32.66
CA THR A 414 -25.09 -5.60 32.68
C THR A 414 -23.90 -6.41 33.22
N GLY A 415 -22.92 -5.75 33.85
CA GLY A 415 -21.74 -6.36 34.42
C GLY A 415 -21.85 -6.57 35.94
N THR A 416 -20.69 -6.72 36.57
CA THR A 416 -20.54 -6.64 38.04
C THR A 416 -20.50 -5.19 38.51
N ASP A 417 -20.69 -4.95 39.81
CA ASP A 417 -20.61 -3.60 40.40
C ASP A 417 -19.33 -2.85 40.00
N GLU A 418 -18.17 -3.53 39.93
CA GLU A 418 -16.90 -2.92 39.50
C GLU A 418 -16.88 -2.56 38.00
N GLU A 419 -17.48 -3.39 37.16
CA GLU A 419 -17.56 -3.17 35.71
C GLU A 419 -18.58 -2.08 35.37
N ASP A 420 -19.70 -2.03 36.08
CA ASP A 420 -20.73 -1.01 35.91
C ASP A 420 -20.22 0.38 36.36
N LEU A 421 -19.34 0.44 37.38
CA LEU A 421 -18.58 1.64 37.70
C LEU A 421 -17.60 2.05 36.58
N GLY A 422 -17.08 1.08 35.83
CA GLY A 422 -16.29 1.31 34.61
C GLY A 422 -17.14 1.95 33.51
N ASP A 423 -18.33 1.39 33.25
CA ASP A 423 -19.32 1.94 32.31
C ASP A 423 -19.68 3.40 32.66
N ASP A 424 -19.93 3.68 33.95
CA ASP A 424 -20.20 5.03 34.44
C ASP A 424 -19.01 5.98 34.22
N THR A 425 -17.80 5.47 34.41
CA THR A 425 -16.58 6.26 34.23
C THR A 425 -16.35 6.59 32.75
N LEU A 426 -16.61 5.66 31.84
CA LEU A 426 -16.62 5.94 30.39
C LEU A 426 -17.60 7.07 30.05
N LEU A 427 -18.83 7.01 30.57
CA LEU A 427 -19.83 8.06 30.31
C LEU A 427 -19.48 9.38 30.99
N ARG A 428 -18.85 9.36 32.17
CA ARG A 428 -18.34 10.58 32.84
C ARG A 428 -17.34 11.31 31.94
N HIS A 429 -16.45 10.58 31.28
CA HIS A 429 -15.42 11.09 30.37
C HIS A 429 -15.85 11.10 28.88
N ARG A 430 -17.14 10.96 28.57
CA ARG A 430 -17.63 10.82 27.17
C ARG A 430 -17.19 11.93 26.21
N LYS A 431 -16.90 13.14 26.69
CA LYS A 431 -16.44 14.25 25.85
C LYS A 431 -14.94 14.21 25.53
N GLU A 432 -14.19 13.33 26.20
CA GLU A 432 -12.75 13.17 26.01
C GLU A 432 -12.40 12.09 24.97
N PHE A 433 -13.40 11.33 24.54
CA PHE A 433 -13.31 10.30 23.51
C PHE A 433 -14.15 10.67 22.29
N TRP A 434 -13.83 10.06 21.15
CA TRP A 434 -14.74 9.97 20.02
C TRP A 434 -15.61 8.73 20.16
N TRP A 435 -16.78 8.74 19.50
CA TRP A 435 -17.73 7.66 19.60
C TRP A 435 -18.35 7.34 18.26
N PHE A 436 -18.66 6.07 18.05
CA PHE A 436 -19.45 5.60 16.93
C PHE A 436 -20.44 4.53 17.38
N PRO A 437 -21.63 4.46 16.74
CA PRO A 437 -22.58 3.42 17.06
C PRO A 437 -22.07 2.06 16.58
N HIS A 438 -22.15 1.04 17.43
CA HIS A 438 -21.79 -0.34 17.13
C HIS A 438 -23.00 -1.29 17.26
N MET A 439 -24.18 -0.84 16.80
CA MET A 439 -25.51 -1.48 16.93
C MET A 439 -26.04 -1.59 18.38
N TRP A 440 -27.36 -1.65 18.58
CA TRP A 440 -27.94 -1.74 19.94
C TRP A 440 -27.59 -3.03 20.67
N ASN A 441 -27.89 -4.18 20.06
CA ASN A 441 -27.75 -5.51 20.66
C ASN A 441 -26.50 -6.27 20.17
N HIS A 442 -25.44 -5.57 19.74
CA HIS A 442 -24.23 -6.20 19.21
C HIS A 442 -24.51 -7.25 18.11
N MET A 443 -25.56 -7.03 17.30
CA MET A 443 -26.02 -8.01 16.31
C MET A 443 -25.29 -7.84 14.98
N GLN A 444 -25.13 -8.96 14.26
CA GLN A 444 -24.54 -8.93 12.93
C GLN A 444 -25.57 -8.48 11.87
N PRO A 445 -25.31 -7.42 11.09
CA PRO A 445 -26.30 -6.85 10.15
C PRO A 445 -26.81 -7.82 9.07
N HIS A 446 -25.97 -8.75 8.62
CA HIS A 446 -26.33 -9.73 7.59
C HIS A 446 -27.29 -10.83 8.09
N LEU A 447 -27.49 -10.95 9.40
CA LEU A 447 -28.51 -11.85 9.98
C LEU A 447 -29.91 -11.24 9.92
N PHE A 448 -30.04 -9.98 9.52
CA PHE A 448 -31.34 -9.36 9.31
C PHE A 448 -31.80 -9.56 7.86
N HIS A 449 -32.95 -10.18 7.70
CA HIS A 449 -33.69 -10.20 6.44
C HIS A 449 -34.66 -9.01 6.31
N ASN A 450 -34.78 -8.20 7.36
CA ASN A 450 -35.75 -7.12 7.47
C ASN A 450 -35.06 -5.80 7.85
N VAL A 451 -35.04 -4.87 6.89
CA VAL A 451 -34.46 -3.53 7.02
C VAL A 451 -35.10 -2.74 8.17
N SER A 452 -36.40 -2.92 8.42
CA SER A 452 -37.11 -2.23 9.50
C SER A 452 -36.58 -2.62 10.89
N VAL A 453 -36.21 -3.89 11.08
CA VAL A 453 -35.63 -4.35 12.36
C VAL A 453 -34.23 -3.78 12.55
N LEU A 454 -33.42 -3.74 11.49
CA LEU A 454 -32.10 -3.12 11.53
C LEU A 454 -32.19 -1.63 11.87
N ALA A 455 -33.11 -0.90 11.22
CA ALA A 455 -33.35 0.52 11.47
C ALA A 455 -33.78 0.78 12.93
N GLU A 456 -34.64 -0.08 13.48
CA GLU A 456 -35.07 0.03 14.87
C GLU A 456 -33.92 -0.21 15.86
N GLN A 457 -33.05 -1.19 15.61
CA GLN A 457 -31.85 -1.39 16.43
C GLN A 457 -30.91 -0.17 16.36
N MET A 458 -30.75 0.45 15.19
CA MET A 458 -29.98 1.69 15.08
C MET A 458 -30.64 2.86 15.83
N ARG A 459 -31.98 2.93 15.80
CA ARG A 459 -32.76 3.95 16.52
C ARG A 459 -32.59 3.83 18.03
N LEU A 460 -32.65 2.62 18.57
CA LEU A 460 -32.45 2.36 20.00
C LEU A 460 -31.06 2.78 20.46
N ASN A 461 -30.01 2.44 19.70
CA ASN A 461 -28.64 2.84 20.06
C ASN A 461 -28.44 4.36 19.96
N LYS A 462 -29.09 5.02 18.99
CA LYS A 462 -29.10 6.48 18.87
C LYS A 462 -29.82 7.12 20.06
N GLN A 463 -30.96 6.58 20.46
CA GLN A 463 -31.71 7.08 21.62
C GLN A 463 -30.87 6.99 22.90
N PHE A 464 -30.22 5.86 23.13
CA PHE A 464 -29.29 5.70 24.26
C PHE A 464 -28.17 6.76 24.25
N ALA A 465 -27.55 7.00 23.09
CA ALA A 465 -26.54 8.05 22.96
C ALA A 465 -27.06 9.44 23.30
N GLN A 466 -28.30 9.76 22.88
CA GLN A 466 -28.95 11.04 23.18
C GLN A 466 -29.23 11.20 24.68
N GLU A 467 -29.76 10.15 25.31
CA GLU A 467 -30.10 10.13 26.74
C GLU A 467 -28.84 10.30 27.62
N HIS A 468 -27.71 9.71 27.21
CA HIS A 468 -26.45 9.76 27.96
C HIS A 468 -25.51 10.88 27.48
N GLY A 469 -25.94 11.70 26.51
CA GLY A 469 -25.16 12.81 25.97
C GLY A 469 -23.84 12.40 25.30
N ILE A 470 -23.82 11.26 24.61
CA ILE A 470 -22.69 10.76 23.82
C ILE A 470 -22.66 11.49 22.45
N PRO A 471 -21.56 12.15 22.08
CA PRO A 471 -21.44 12.85 20.80
C PRO A 471 -21.33 11.84 19.65
N THR A 472 -22.36 11.77 18.80
CA THR A 472 -22.46 10.80 17.68
C THR A 472 -22.64 11.48 16.31
N ASP A 473 -22.31 12.76 16.21
CA ASP A 473 -22.52 13.62 15.04
C ASP A 473 -21.45 13.49 13.93
N MET A 474 -20.52 12.55 14.07
CA MET A 474 -19.34 12.40 13.20
C MET A 474 -19.62 11.69 11.86
N GLY A 475 -20.84 11.19 11.62
CA GLY A 475 -21.22 10.54 10.36
C GLY A 475 -20.52 9.20 10.09
N TYR A 476 -19.92 8.59 11.12
CA TYR A 476 -19.16 7.34 11.08
C TYR A 476 -19.84 6.26 11.93
N ALA A 477 -19.88 5.03 11.43
CA ALA A 477 -20.43 3.85 12.11
C ALA A 477 -19.70 2.61 11.63
N VAL A 478 -19.43 1.66 12.54
CA VAL A 478 -18.81 0.38 12.20
C VAL A 478 -19.80 -0.74 12.48
N ALA A 479 -20.04 -1.56 11.47
CA ALA A 479 -20.84 -2.77 11.60
C ALA A 479 -20.02 -3.89 12.25
N ARG A 480 -20.65 -4.68 13.11
CA ARG A 480 -20.03 -5.87 13.72
C ARG A 480 -19.37 -6.76 12.67
N THR A 481 -18.15 -7.22 12.96
CA THR A 481 -17.38 -8.20 12.16
C THR A 481 -17.12 -7.79 10.69
N THR A 482 -17.25 -6.50 10.34
CA THR A 482 -17.18 -5.99 8.94
C THR A 482 -18.18 -6.63 7.97
N LEU A 483 -19.15 -7.42 8.47
CA LEU A 483 -20.11 -8.15 7.65
C LEU A 483 -21.34 -7.29 7.36
N GLY A 484 -21.61 -7.07 6.07
CA GLY A 484 -22.73 -6.24 5.59
C GLY A 484 -22.33 -4.88 4.99
N SER A 485 -21.10 -4.75 4.47
CA SER A 485 -20.54 -3.51 3.90
C SER A 485 -21.14 -3.11 2.54
N THR A 486 -22.47 -2.98 2.45
CA THR A 486 -23.10 -2.06 1.51
C THR A 486 -23.27 -0.70 2.21
N PRO A 487 -23.13 0.43 1.50
CA PRO A 487 -22.96 1.73 2.14
C PRO A 487 -24.25 2.18 2.83
N CYS A 488 -24.32 2.04 4.15
CA CYS A 488 -25.28 2.79 4.96
C CYS A 488 -24.71 4.19 5.18
N THR A 489 -25.06 5.14 4.31
CA THR A 489 -24.84 6.56 4.57
C THR A 489 -25.50 6.93 5.90
N ALA A 490 -24.78 7.67 6.77
CA ALA A 490 -25.25 8.22 8.05
C ALA A 490 -26.36 9.29 7.92
N SER A 491 -27.20 9.22 6.89
CA SER A 491 -28.26 10.18 6.60
C SER A 491 -29.40 10.12 7.63
N CYS A 492 -29.52 9.02 8.38
CA CYS A 492 -30.48 8.91 9.50
C CYS A 492 -30.12 9.76 10.74
N MET A 493 -29.03 10.55 10.68
CA MET A 493 -28.57 11.40 11.79
C MET A 493 -28.77 12.91 11.59
N ARG A 494 -29.29 13.39 10.46
CA ARG A 494 -29.61 14.82 10.34
C ARG A 494 -30.96 15.16 11.00
N PRO A 495 -31.05 16.21 11.83
CA PRO A 495 -32.33 16.74 12.27
C PRO A 495 -33.04 17.37 11.06
N GLY A 496 -34.23 16.87 10.72
CA GLY A 496 -35.13 17.53 9.79
C GLY A 496 -35.61 18.84 10.42
N SER A 497 -35.42 19.96 9.72
CA SER A 497 -36.05 21.23 10.06
C SER A 497 -37.57 21.08 9.91
N PRO A 498 -38.39 21.60 10.84
CA PRO A 498 -39.84 21.56 10.69
C PRO A 498 -40.24 22.53 9.57
N SER A 499 -40.75 21.98 8.46
CA SER A 499 -41.50 22.74 7.46
C SER A 499 -42.83 23.18 8.06
N GLY A 500 -43.24 24.39 7.69
CA GLY A 500 -44.22 25.20 8.40
C GLY A 500 -45.62 24.61 8.57
N ALA A 501 -46.23 24.95 9.70
CA ALA A 501 -47.66 25.01 9.86
C ALA A 501 -48.09 26.48 9.75
N SER A 502 -48.99 26.75 8.82
CA SER A 502 -49.71 28.00 8.67
C SER A 502 -50.74 28.17 9.79
N ARG A 503 -50.58 29.21 10.61
CA ARG A 503 -51.60 30.23 10.93
C ARG A 503 -50.98 31.38 11.70
#